data_AF-A0A347AMH8-F1
#
_entry.id   AF-A0A347AMH8-F1
#
_cell.length_a   1.000
_cell.length_b   1.000
_cell.length_c   1.000
_cell.angle_alpha   90.00
_cell.angle_beta   90.00
_cell.angle_gamma   90.00
#
_symmetry.space_group_name_H-M   'P 1'
#
loop_
_entity.id
_entity.type
_entity.pdbx_description
1 polymer ?
#
loop_
_entity_poly.entity_id
_entity_poly.type
_entity_poly.pdbx_seq_one_letter_code
_entity_poly.pdbx_strand_id
1 'polypeptide(L)'
;MEEKHRPNRFTEVLGENVDNAFKQLASEILKDGALTLKEKSLIALACAVAVKCDPCTRAHKKQALKAGASEKEILEAAAVAGLVRMGSGFNTAYALLDDPEPRKKIVHKTTSGDEENESNNPSGEPRTPPRKPDGYLNSIMEKRMGNNNQK
;
A
#
# COMPACT_ATOMS: atom_id res chain seq x y z
N MET A 1 -26.98 28.48 8.35
CA MET A 1 -26.39 27.58 9.36
C MET A 1 -25.29 26.79 8.68
N GLU A 2 -24.03 27.00 9.07
CA GLU A 2 -22.88 26.37 8.44
C GLU A 2 -22.83 24.87 8.82
N GLU A 3 -22.86 23.99 7.84
CA GLU A 3 -22.92 22.54 8.03
C GLU A 3 -21.57 22.03 8.59
N LYS A 4 -21.46 21.98 9.92
CA LYS A 4 -20.28 21.45 10.62
C LYS A 4 -20.09 19.96 10.25
N HIS A 5 -18.97 19.64 9.61
CA HIS A 5 -18.68 18.28 9.15
C HIS A 5 -18.59 17.28 10.30
N ARG A 6 -19.06 16.05 10.05
CA ARG A 6 -19.58 15.07 11.02
C ARG A 6 -18.63 14.46 12.10
N PRO A 7 -17.28 14.40 12.00
CA PRO A 7 -16.50 13.67 13.02
C PRO A 7 -16.41 14.39 14.39
N ASN A 8 -16.32 15.72 14.41
CA ASN A 8 -16.16 16.47 15.68
C ASN A 8 -17.45 16.51 16.53
N ARG A 9 -18.60 16.17 15.95
CA ARG A 9 -19.86 16.15 16.70
C ARG A 9 -19.93 14.97 17.66
N PHE A 10 -19.22 13.87 17.38
CA PHE A 10 -19.30 12.69 18.22
C PHE A 10 -18.61 12.93 19.57
N THR A 11 -17.41 13.50 19.56
CA THR A 11 -16.69 13.83 20.79
C THR A 11 -17.41 14.90 21.61
N GLU A 12 -17.99 15.90 20.95
CA GLU A 12 -18.86 16.90 21.62
C GLU A 12 -20.05 16.25 22.36
N VAL A 13 -20.66 15.20 21.77
CA VAL A 13 -21.76 14.45 22.40
C VAL A 13 -21.28 13.58 23.57
N LEU A 14 -20.05 13.04 23.50
CA LEU A 14 -19.48 12.25 24.59
C LEU A 14 -19.08 13.09 25.81
N GLY A 15 -18.88 14.40 25.62
CA GLY A 15 -18.61 15.36 26.67
C GLY A 15 -17.41 16.25 26.35
N GLU A 16 -17.44 17.46 26.90
CA GLU A 16 -16.44 18.51 26.62
C GLU A 16 -15.00 18.04 26.89
N ASN A 17 -14.77 17.27 27.97
CA ASN A 17 -13.44 16.75 28.29
C ASN A 17 -12.91 15.80 27.20
N VAL A 18 -13.78 14.96 26.61
CA VAL A 18 -13.40 14.01 25.55
C VAL A 18 -13.07 14.77 24.28
N ASP A 19 -13.88 15.76 23.94
CA ASP A 19 -13.66 16.62 22.77
C ASP A 19 -12.36 17.43 22.87
N ASN A 20 -12.14 18.07 24.02
CA ASN A 20 -10.90 18.81 24.27
C ASN A 20 -9.67 17.88 24.23
N ALA A 21 -9.74 16.68 24.81
CA ALA A 21 -8.64 15.72 24.76
C ALA A 21 -8.33 15.29 23.32
N PHE A 22 -9.35 15.00 22.51
CA PHE A 22 -9.15 14.62 21.10
C PHE A 22 -8.53 15.77 20.29
N LYS A 23 -9.03 17.00 20.46
CA LYS A 23 -8.50 18.19 19.79
C LYS A 23 -7.05 18.47 20.18
N GLN A 24 -6.71 18.34 21.46
CA GLN A 24 -5.35 18.50 21.95
C GLN A 24 -4.42 17.44 21.35
N LEU A 25 -4.81 16.16 21.39
CA LEU A 25 -4.02 15.08 20.77
C LEU A 25 -3.75 15.36 19.29
N ALA A 26 -4.79 15.71 18.52
CA ALA A 26 -4.64 16.03 17.11
C ALA A 26 -3.71 17.23 16.89
N SER A 27 -3.83 18.29 17.72
CA SER A 27 -2.96 19.45 17.66
C SER A 27 -1.50 19.09 17.94
N GLU A 28 -1.21 18.35 19.01
CA GLU A 28 0.15 17.95 19.37
C GLU A 28 0.80 17.07 18.29
N ILE A 29 0.06 16.09 17.74
CA ILE A 29 0.58 15.23 16.67
C ILE A 29 0.94 16.04 15.43
N LEU A 30 0.15 17.04 15.08
CA LEU A 30 0.30 17.81 13.84
C LEU A 30 1.27 19.00 13.92
N LYS A 31 1.75 19.38 15.11
CA LYS A 31 2.80 20.41 15.26
C LYS A 31 4.07 20.04 14.48
N ASP A 32 4.80 21.04 14.01
CA ASP A 32 6.12 20.81 13.40
C ASP A 32 7.07 20.09 14.36
N GLY A 33 7.91 19.21 13.80
CA GLY A 33 8.94 18.48 14.52
C GLY A 33 9.92 17.87 13.53
N ALA A 34 10.27 16.58 13.71
CA ALA A 34 11.08 15.85 12.72
C ALA A 34 10.41 15.76 11.33
N LEU A 35 9.08 15.86 11.30
CA LEU A 35 8.30 16.07 10.09
C LEU A 35 7.56 17.40 10.22
N THR A 36 7.54 18.15 9.13
CA THR A 36 6.79 19.40 9.00
C THR A 36 5.28 19.14 9.00
N LEU A 37 4.49 20.16 9.33
CA LEU A 37 3.03 20.13 9.23
C LEU A 37 2.57 19.74 7.83
N LYS A 38 3.28 20.18 6.78
CA LYS A 38 3.00 19.82 5.39
C LYS A 38 3.13 18.31 5.18
N GLU A 39 4.25 17.73 5.59
CA GLU A 39 4.52 16.29 5.47
C GLU A 39 3.50 15.47 6.27
N LYS A 40 3.24 15.85 7.52
CA LYS A 40 2.24 15.18 8.36
C LYS A 40 0.83 15.25 7.76
N SER A 41 0.47 16.38 7.15
CA SER A 41 -0.82 16.54 6.49
C SER A 41 -0.95 15.68 5.23
N LEU A 42 0.13 15.53 4.45
CA LEU A 42 0.16 14.63 3.28
C LEU A 42 0.08 13.16 3.72
N ILE A 43 0.74 12.77 4.81
CA ILE A 43 0.62 11.43 5.40
C ILE A 43 -0.81 11.18 5.86
N ALA A 44 -1.42 12.12 6.61
CA ALA A 44 -2.80 12.00 7.07
C ALA A 44 -3.79 11.87 5.90
N LEU A 45 -3.58 12.62 4.82
CA LEU A 45 -4.33 12.49 3.58
C LEU A 45 -4.18 11.09 2.96
N ALA A 46 -2.95 10.59 2.83
CA ALA A 46 -2.70 9.25 2.27
C ALA A 46 -3.38 8.15 3.12
N CYS A 47 -3.31 8.26 4.45
CA CYS A 47 -4.01 7.35 5.36
C CYS A 47 -5.53 7.42 5.16
N ALA A 48 -6.11 8.63 5.06
CA ALA A 48 -7.54 8.80 4.81
C ALA A 48 -8.01 8.13 3.50
N VAL A 49 -7.22 8.26 2.43
CA VAL A 49 -7.46 7.58 1.15
C VAL A 49 -7.36 6.06 1.31
N ALA A 50 -6.31 5.56 1.97
CA ALA A 50 -6.10 4.13 2.20
C ALA A 50 -7.27 3.48 2.97
N VAL A 51 -7.85 4.18 3.95
CA VAL A 51 -9.00 3.68 4.73
C VAL A 51 -10.38 3.98 4.12
N LYS A 52 -10.43 4.63 2.93
CA LYS A 52 -11.69 5.05 2.26
C LYS A 52 -12.56 6.01 3.07
N CYS A 53 -11.96 6.90 3.87
CA CYS A 53 -12.74 7.91 4.60
C CYS A 53 -12.88 9.19 3.78
N ASP A 54 -13.94 9.29 2.97
CA ASP A 54 -14.20 10.43 2.09
C ASP A 54 -14.27 11.80 2.84
N PRO A 55 -14.92 11.90 4.02
CA PRO A 55 -14.81 13.04 4.93
C PRO A 55 -13.38 13.41 5.31
N CYS A 56 -12.60 12.41 5.74
CA CYS A 56 -11.23 12.60 6.20
C CYS A 56 -10.33 13.05 5.05
N THR A 57 -10.51 12.49 3.85
CA THR A 57 -9.77 12.87 2.64
C THR A 57 -9.98 14.34 2.33
N ARG A 58 -11.22 14.83 2.35
CA ARG A 58 -11.49 16.26 2.14
C ARG A 58 -10.90 17.14 3.25
N ALA A 59 -11.01 16.71 4.51
CA ALA A 59 -10.48 17.47 5.64
C ALA A 59 -8.95 17.61 5.57
N HIS A 60 -8.24 16.50 5.36
CA HIS A 60 -6.78 16.50 5.28
C HIS A 60 -6.26 17.07 3.96
N LYS A 61 -7.01 17.00 2.85
CA LYS A 61 -6.68 17.77 1.64
C LYS A 61 -6.64 19.26 1.95
N LYS A 62 -7.69 19.80 2.59
CA LYS A 62 -7.73 21.22 2.97
C LYS A 62 -6.61 21.59 3.93
N GLN A 63 -6.28 20.71 4.86
CA GLN A 63 -5.18 20.93 5.80
C GLN A 63 -3.81 20.96 5.11
N ALA A 64 -3.54 20.01 4.20
CA ALA A 64 -2.31 19.97 3.43
C ALA A 64 -2.13 21.23 2.57
N LEU A 65 -3.19 21.68 1.89
CA LEU A 65 -3.18 22.95 1.14
C LEU A 65 -2.86 24.14 2.04
N LYS A 66 -3.47 24.23 3.24
CA LYS A 66 -3.18 25.29 4.22
C LYS A 66 -1.73 25.23 4.73
N ALA A 67 -1.15 24.04 4.81
CA ALA A 67 0.24 23.82 5.18
C ALA A 67 1.24 24.05 4.02
N GLY A 68 0.77 24.50 2.85
CA GLY A 68 1.61 24.83 1.71
C GLY A 68 1.89 23.65 0.76
N ALA A 69 1.18 22.53 0.88
CA ALA A 69 1.25 21.48 -0.13
C ALA A 69 0.63 21.93 -1.46
N SER A 70 1.28 21.58 -2.55
CA SER A 70 0.77 21.75 -3.90
C SER A 70 -0.27 20.67 -4.27
N GLU A 71 -1.10 20.95 -5.27
CA GLU A 71 -2.03 19.94 -5.81
C GLU A 71 -1.28 18.71 -6.35
N LYS A 72 -0.05 18.88 -6.87
CA LYS A 72 0.77 17.75 -7.33
C LYS A 72 1.18 16.84 -6.17
N GLU A 73 1.69 17.39 -5.08
CA GLU A 73 2.05 16.60 -3.88
C GLU A 73 0.84 15.85 -3.31
N ILE A 74 -0.35 16.47 -3.33
CA ILE A 74 -1.61 15.86 -2.88
C ILE A 74 -2.00 14.66 -3.75
N LEU A 75 -1.91 14.82 -5.08
CA LEU A 75 -2.21 13.74 -6.03
C LEU A 75 -1.22 12.59 -5.91
N GLU A 76 0.08 12.88 -5.75
CA GLU A 76 1.11 11.86 -5.53
C GLU A 76 0.90 11.11 -4.22
N ALA A 77 0.59 11.80 -3.11
CA ALA A 77 0.28 11.15 -1.84
C ALA A 77 -0.93 10.20 -1.94
N ALA A 78 -1.98 10.60 -2.67
CA ALA A 78 -3.13 9.75 -2.93
C ALA A 78 -2.78 8.54 -3.82
N ALA A 79 -1.93 8.72 -4.83
CA ALA A 79 -1.45 7.63 -5.67
C ALA A 79 -0.62 6.61 -4.88
N VAL A 80 0.25 7.07 -3.98
CA VAL A 80 1.02 6.20 -3.06
C VAL A 80 0.06 5.38 -2.18
N ALA A 81 -0.99 5.99 -1.63
CA ALA A 81 -2.00 5.27 -0.85
C ALA A 81 -2.70 4.17 -1.66
N GLY A 82 -3.01 4.44 -2.94
CA GLY A 82 -3.58 3.45 -3.86
C GLY A 82 -2.62 2.29 -4.15
N LEU A 83 -1.35 2.58 -4.41
CA LEU A 83 -0.30 1.58 -4.64
C LEU A 83 -0.16 0.65 -3.44
N VAL A 84 -0.04 1.20 -2.23
CA VAL A 84 0.08 0.41 -0.99
C VAL A 84 -1.13 -0.49 -0.78
N ARG A 85 -2.35 0.03 -1.03
CA ARG A 85 -3.58 -0.75 -0.90
C ARG A 85 -3.69 -1.90 -1.89
N MET A 86 -3.30 -1.68 -3.14
CA MET A 86 -3.28 -2.74 -4.14
C MET A 86 -2.23 -3.80 -3.76
N GLY A 87 -1.03 -3.36 -3.40
CA GLY A 87 0.06 -4.25 -2.99
C GLY A 87 -0.27 -5.09 -1.76
N SER A 88 -0.98 -4.54 -0.77
CA SER A 88 -1.37 -5.28 0.44
C SER A 88 -2.31 -6.46 0.12
N GLY A 89 -3.19 -6.30 -0.87
CA GLY A 89 -4.04 -7.39 -1.37
C GLY A 89 -3.24 -8.54 -1.98
N PHE A 90 -2.27 -8.23 -2.86
CA PHE A 90 -1.39 -9.24 -3.44
C PHE A 90 -0.50 -9.91 -2.39
N ASN A 91 0.04 -9.15 -1.44
CA ASN A 91 0.83 -9.70 -0.36
C ASN A 91 0.00 -10.64 0.54
N THR A 92 -1.26 -10.30 0.82
CA THR A 92 -2.16 -11.18 1.59
C THR A 92 -2.51 -12.43 0.79
N ALA A 93 -2.74 -12.30 -0.52
CA ALA A 93 -3.04 -13.44 -1.41
C ALA A 93 -1.89 -14.44 -1.50
N TYR A 94 -0.64 -14.04 -1.21
CA TYR A 94 0.49 -14.95 -1.10
C TYR A 94 0.22 -16.10 -0.12
N ALA A 95 -0.53 -15.86 0.97
CA ALA A 95 -0.88 -16.90 1.94
C ALA A 95 -1.67 -18.08 1.32
N LEU A 96 -2.33 -17.89 0.18
CA LEU A 96 -2.97 -18.98 -0.58
C LEU A 96 -1.95 -19.93 -1.23
N LEU A 97 -0.69 -19.53 -1.30
CA LEU A 97 0.42 -20.36 -1.77
C LEU A 97 1.07 -21.16 -0.63
N ASP A 98 0.72 -20.88 0.62
CA ASP A 98 1.22 -21.61 1.80
C ASP A 98 0.29 -22.76 2.20
N ASP A 99 -0.23 -23.47 1.20
CA ASP A 99 -1.04 -24.68 1.40
C ASP A 99 -0.10 -25.88 1.70
N PRO A 100 -0.26 -26.60 2.82
CA PRO A 100 0.56 -27.78 3.13
C PRO A 100 0.33 -28.94 2.14
N GLU A 101 -0.79 -28.91 1.41
CA GLU A 101 -1.13 -29.91 0.39
C GLU A 101 -0.56 -29.51 -0.99
N PRO A 102 -0.09 -30.47 -1.81
CA PRO A 102 0.44 -30.17 -3.13
C PRO A 102 -0.65 -29.57 -4.04
N ARG A 103 -0.49 -28.29 -4.38
CA ARG A 103 -1.42 -27.57 -5.27
C ARG A 103 -1.67 -28.33 -6.58
N LYS A 104 -2.95 -28.54 -6.93
CA LYS A 104 -3.33 -28.94 -8.30
C LYS A 104 -2.80 -27.89 -9.27
N LYS A 105 -2.07 -28.33 -10.30
CA LYS A 105 -1.53 -27.44 -11.34
C LYS A 105 -2.69 -26.61 -11.94
N ILE A 106 -2.63 -25.29 -11.76
CA ILE A 106 -3.52 -24.37 -12.45
C ILE A 106 -3.05 -24.35 -13.91
N VAL A 107 -3.81 -24.99 -14.80
CA VAL A 107 -3.55 -24.95 -16.24
C VAL A 107 -4.11 -23.64 -16.77
N HIS A 108 -3.24 -22.68 -17.05
CA HIS A 108 -3.63 -21.47 -17.78
C HIS A 108 -3.87 -21.85 -19.25
N LYS A 109 -5.09 -21.67 -19.73
CA LYS A 109 -5.40 -21.80 -21.16
C LYS A 109 -4.79 -20.58 -21.85
N THR A 110 -3.62 -20.73 -22.45
CA THR A 110 -3.07 -19.70 -23.35
C THR A 110 -4.04 -19.57 -24.50
N THR A 111 -4.75 -18.43 -24.58
CA THR A 111 -5.47 -18.05 -25.80
C THR A 111 -4.40 -17.80 -26.86
N SER A 112 -4.24 -18.81 -27.70
CA SER A 112 -3.38 -18.90 -28.87
C SER A 112 -3.54 -17.70 -29.79
N GLY A 113 -2.40 -17.12 -30.15
CA GLY A 113 -2.25 -16.20 -31.25
C GLY A 113 -0.78 -15.87 -31.44
N ASP A 114 0.07 -16.90 -31.54
CA ASP A 114 1.40 -16.87 -32.16
C ASP A 114 1.84 -18.34 -32.33
N GLU A 115 1.75 -18.82 -33.56
CA GLU A 115 2.35 -20.08 -34.00
C GLU A 115 3.87 -19.89 -34.07
N GLU A 116 4.60 -20.26 -33.02
CA GLU A 116 6.06 -20.43 -33.09
C GLU A 116 6.46 -21.89 -32.88
N ASN A 117 6.41 -22.62 -33.99
CA ASN A 117 7.36 -23.63 -34.44
C ASN A 117 7.74 -24.76 -33.46
N GLU A 118 6.91 -25.79 -33.45
CA GLU A 118 7.03 -27.04 -32.70
C GLU A 118 8.00 -28.07 -33.34
N SER A 119 9.04 -27.64 -34.06
CA SER A 119 9.91 -28.56 -34.81
C SER A 119 11.24 -28.95 -34.16
N ASN A 120 11.58 -28.46 -32.96
CA ASN A 120 12.86 -28.78 -32.30
C ASN A 120 12.71 -29.16 -30.81
N ASN A 121 11.82 -30.10 -30.49
CA ASN A 121 11.78 -30.71 -29.15
C ASN A 121 11.66 -32.24 -29.25
N PRO A 122 12.77 -33.01 -29.19
CA PRO A 122 12.75 -34.46 -29.35
C PRO A 122 12.12 -35.21 -28.17
N SER A 123 11.76 -34.53 -27.08
CA SER A 123 11.22 -35.15 -25.86
C SER A 123 9.73 -34.92 -25.62
N GLY A 124 9.04 -34.07 -26.40
CA GLY A 124 7.59 -33.85 -26.28
C GLY A 124 7.09 -33.30 -24.92
N GLU A 125 7.98 -32.98 -23.98
CA GLU A 125 7.60 -32.45 -22.68
C GLU A 125 7.38 -30.93 -22.77
N PRO A 126 6.28 -30.40 -22.20
CA PRO A 126 6.07 -28.96 -22.12
C PRO A 126 7.20 -28.34 -21.30
N ARG A 127 7.87 -27.32 -21.86
CA ARG A 127 8.94 -26.57 -21.18
C ARG A 127 8.34 -25.74 -20.04
N THR A 128 7.99 -26.38 -18.94
CA THR A 128 7.75 -25.66 -17.69
C THR A 128 9.09 -25.10 -17.22
N PRO A 129 9.21 -23.79 -16.91
CA PRO A 129 10.44 -23.26 -16.36
C PRO A 129 10.80 -24.06 -15.09
N PRO A 130 12.08 -24.44 -14.91
CA PRO A 130 12.48 -25.32 -13.84
C PRO A 130 12.06 -24.74 -12.49
N ARG A 131 11.46 -25.60 -11.66
CA ARG A 131 11.05 -25.24 -10.30
C ARG A 131 12.29 -24.72 -9.56
N LYS A 132 12.20 -23.54 -8.97
CA LYS A 132 13.31 -23.00 -8.19
C LYS A 132 13.48 -23.86 -6.92
N PRO A 133 14.72 -24.17 -6.50
CA PRO A 133 14.96 -24.97 -5.31
C PRO A 133 14.33 -24.34 -4.06
N ASP A 134 13.95 -25.18 -3.10
CA ASP A 134 13.54 -24.70 -1.78
C ASP A 134 14.65 -23.82 -1.18
N GLY A 135 14.29 -22.65 -0.64
CA GLY A 135 15.25 -21.67 -0.16
C GLY A 135 15.88 -20.76 -1.23
N TYR A 136 15.41 -20.79 -2.49
CA TYR A 136 15.91 -19.88 -3.56
C TYR A 136 15.81 -18.38 -3.20
N LEU A 137 14.80 -17.98 -2.42
CA LEU A 137 14.70 -16.59 -1.95
C LEU A 137 15.77 -16.27 -0.89
N ASN A 138 16.08 -17.22 0.00
CA ASN A 138 17.14 -17.06 1.00
C ASN A 138 18.51 -16.95 0.33
N SER A 139 18.77 -17.77 -0.71
CA SER A 139 20.03 -17.70 -1.45
C SER A 139 20.19 -16.39 -2.25
N ILE A 140 19.10 -15.77 -2.72
CA ILE A 140 19.15 -14.41 -3.30
C ILE A 140 19.40 -13.35 -2.22
N MET A 141 18.73 -13.46 -1.08
CA MET A 141 18.86 -12.51 0.04
C MET A 141 20.27 -12.51 0.62
N GLU A 142 20.84 -13.70 0.87
CA GLU A 142 22.21 -13.89 1.35
C GLU A 142 23.23 -13.34 0.35
N LYS A 143 23.03 -13.57 -0.95
CA LYS A 143 23.92 -13.08 -2.00
C LYS A 143 23.87 -11.56 -2.16
N ARG A 144 22.74 -10.92 -1.89
CA ARG A 144 22.62 -9.45 -1.82
C ARG A 144 23.30 -8.88 -0.58
N MET A 145 23.18 -9.55 0.56
CA MET A 145 23.81 -9.08 1.81
C MET A 145 25.33 -9.29 1.82
N GLY A 146 25.84 -10.34 1.17
CA GLY A 146 27.28 -10.58 1.03
C GLY A 146 28.01 -9.65 0.06
N ASN A 147 27.30 -9.04 -0.90
CA ASN A 147 27.91 -8.17 -1.92
C ASN A 147 28.11 -6.71 -1.46
N ASN A 148 27.67 -6.34 -0.26
CA ASN A 148 27.83 -4.98 0.28
C ASN A 148 29.15 -4.76 1.05
N ASN A 149 30.05 -5.75 1.10
CA ASN A 149 31.38 -5.64 1.73
C ASN A 149 32.56 -5.67 0.73
N GLN A 150 32.30 -5.48 -0.57
CA GLN A 150 33.34 -5.23 -1.57
C GLN A 150 32.91 -4.09 -2.50
N LYS A 151 33.00 -2.86 -2.00
CA LYS A 151 33.35 -1.64 -2.77
C LYS A 151 33.53 -0.46 -1.84
#